data_AF-A0A9W9I8A3-F1
#
_entry.id   AF-A0A9W9I8A3-F1
#
_cell.length_a   1.000
_cell.length_b   1.000
_cell.length_c   1.000
_cell.angle_alpha   90.00
_cell.angle_beta   90.00
_cell.angle_gamma   90.00
#
_symmetry.space_group_name_H-M   'P 1'
#
loop_
_entity.id
_entity.type
_entity.pdbx_description
1 polymer ?
#
loop_
_entity_poly.entity_id
_entity_poly.type
_entity_poly.pdbx_seq_one_letter_code
_entity_poly.pdbx_strand_id
1 'polypeptide(L)'
;MAKFILDQKRTPIIGRGQAIGSNIHVQSLTELFLQLFEEAMTGESDDLLWGAEAYYLVEQGEHCWGDVAHSIGLVAVGKGYLSSVPEPILVDKKTAFELAGFEATSWGSNMRCRATKARSILHWQPGGGSLDEELPGIVDAEFVALKK
;
A
#
# COMPACT_ATOMS: atom_id res chain seq x y z
N MET A 1 -9.99 0.47 0.87
CA MET A 1 -10.35 1.65 1.69
C MET A 1 -11.14 2.69 0.90
N ALA A 2 -10.68 3.13 -0.28
CA ALA A 2 -11.37 4.14 -1.09
C ALA A 2 -12.83 3.81 -1.42
N LYS A 3 -13.12 2.56 -1.81
CA LYS A 3 -14.49 2.05 -1.96
C LYS A 3 -15.39 2.37 -0.77
N PHE A 4 -14.92 2.06 0.45
CA PHE A 4 -15.67 2.29 1.68
C PHE A 4 -15.96 3.79 1.87
N ILE A 5 -14.95 4.63 1.67
CA ILE A 5 -15.08 6.08 1.85
C ILE A 5 -16.10 6.66 0.86
N LEU A 6 -16.06 6.23 -0.41
CA LEU A 6 -16.97 6.69 -1.45
C LEU A 6 -18.42 6.21 -1.22
N ASP A 7 -18.59 4.94 -0.85
CA ASP A 7 -19.90 4.31 -0.68
C ASP A 7 -20.58 4.77 0.62
N GLN A 8 -19.87 4.64 1.74
CA GLN A 8 -20.43 4.94 3.07
C GLN A 8 -20.34 6.43 3.42
N LYS A 9 -19.54 7.21 2.67
CA LYS A 9 -19.30 8.64 2.94
C LYS A 9 -18.79 8.86 4.36
N ARG A 10 -17.94 7.94 4.85
CA ARG A 10 -17.28 7.97 6.16
C ARG A 10 -15.82 7.52 6.04
N THR A 11 -14.94 8.07 6.87
CA THR A 11 -13.52 7.71 6.90
C THR A 11 -13.26 6.61 7.93
N PRO A 12 -12.89 5.38 7.54
CA PRO A 12 -12.72 4.28 8.49
C PRO A 12 -11.40 4.43 9.27
N ILE A 13 -11.48 4.39 10.60
CA ILE A 13 -10.32 4.44 11.51
C ILE A 13 -10.37 3.22 12.42
N ILE A 14 -9.28 2.44 12.48
CA ILE A 14 -9.14 1.33 13.42
C ILE A 14 -8.23 1.74 14.57
N GLY A 15 -8.67 1.49 15.80
CA GLY A 15 -7.95 1.90 17.00
C GLY A 15 -7.77 3.42 17.05
N ARG A 16 -6.52 3.90 17.06
CA ARG A 16 -6.20 5.34 17.04
C ARG A 16 -5.90 5.88 15.64
N GLY A 17 -5.96 5.05 14.60
CA GLY A 17 -5.56 5.43 13.24
C GLY A 17 -4.05 5.61 13.02
N GLN A 18 -3.23 5.32 14.04
CA GLN A 18 -1.77 5.54 14.03
C GLN A 18 -0.97 4.31 13.59
N ALA A 19 -1.64 3.31 13.01
CA ALA A 19 -0.97 2.12 12.51
C ALA A 19 -0.10 2.49 11.30
N ILE A 20 1.16 2.04 11.31
CA ILE A 20 2.12 2.30 10.25
C ILE A 20 2.20 1.10 9.32
N GLY A 21 1.98 1.33 8.02
CA GLY A 21 2.17 0.34 6.96
C GLY A 21 3.41 0.64 6.13
N SER A 22 4.02 -0.40 5.58
CA SER A 22 5.02 -0.30 4.51
C SER A 22 4.32 -0.37 3.17
N ASN A 23 4.86 0.30 2.16
CA ASN A 23 4.29 0.28 0.80
C ASN A 23 5.38 0.19 -0.27
N ILE A 24 4.98 -0.30 -1.43
CA ILE A 24 5.81 -0.41 -2.63
C ILE A 24 4.91 -0.36 -3.86
N HIS A 25 5.34 0.36 -4.90
CA HIS A 25 4.67 0.32 -6.19
C HIS A 25 4.91 -1.03 -6.90
N VAL A 26 3.88 -1.57 -7.55
CA VAL A 26 3.95 -2.91 -8.19
C VAL A 26 5.04 -3.00 -9.26
N GLN A 27 5.30 -1.90 -9.98
CA GLN A 27 6.39 -1.84 -10.95
C GLN A 27 7.76 -2.01 -10.28
N SER A 28 7.98 -1.36 -9.14
CA SER A 28 9.26 -1.44 -8.43
C SER A 28 9.52 -2.84 -7.85
N LEU A 29 8.46 -3.51 -7.39
CA LEU A 29 8.56 -4.93 -7.03
C LEU A 29 8.92 -5.79 -8.24
N THR A 30 8.28 -5.54 -9.40
CA THR A 30 8.57 -6.27 -10.64
C THR A 30 10.01 -6.05 -11.11
N GLU A 31 10.54 -4.83 -10.97
CA GLU A 31 11.93 -4.49 -11.30
C GLU A 31 12.93 -5.30 -10.44
N LEU A 32 12.64 -5.50 -9.15
CA LEU A 32 13.48 -6.36 -8.31
C LEU A 32 13.46 -7.82 -8.79
N PHE A 33 12.29 -8.34 -9.14
CA PHE A 33 12.18 -9.70 -9.69
C PHE A 33 12.97 -9.83 -10.99
N LEU A 34 12.89 -8.84 -11.88
CA LEU A 34 13.64 -8.84 -13.13
C LEU A 34 15.16 -8.91 -12.87
N GLN A 35 15.67 -8.07 -11.95
CA GLN A 35 17.10 -8.12 -11.58
C GLN A 35 17.50 -9.49 -11.02
N LEU A 36 16.69 -10.09 -10.16
CA LEU A 36 16.95 -11.44 -9.66
C LEU A 36 16.96 -12.47 -10.80
N PHE A 37 16.07 -12.38 -11.77
CA PHE A 37 16.08 -13.29 -12.93
C PHE A 37 17.31 -13.08 -13.81
N GLU A 38 17.72 -11.82 -14.04
CA GLU A 38 18.92 -11.49 -14.81
C GLU A 38 20.17 -12.04 -14.14
N GLU A 39 20.31 -11.85 -12.82
CA GLU A 39 21.41 -12.42 -12.03
C GLU A 39 21.42 -13.95 -12.09
N ALA A 40 20.26 -14.60 -11.97
CA ALA A 40 20.16 -16.06 -12.06
C ALA A 40 20.62 -16.61 -13.41
N MET A 41 20.42 -15.85 -14.50
CA MET A 41 20.81 -16.24 -15.86
C MET A 41 22.31 -16.14 -16.13
N THR A 42 23.07 -15.44 -15.29
CA THR A 42 24.55 -15.41 -15.39
C THR A 42 25.17 -16.77 -15.09
N GLY A 43 24.47 -17.61 -14.31
CA GLY A 43 24.97 -18.90 -13.85
C GLY A 43 26.06 -18.81 -12.77
N GLU A 44 26.33 -17.60 -12.25
CA GLU A 44 27.28 -17.41 -11.17
C GLU A 44 26.66 -17.81 -9.82
N SER A 45 27.40 -18.60 -9.05
CA SER A 45 27.01 -18.94 -7.67
C SER A 45 27.39 -17.78 -6.75
N ASP A 46 26.39 -17.05 -6.26
CA ASP A 46 26.55 -16.07 -5.18
C ASP A 46 25.69 -16.47 -3.97
N ASP A 47 26.35 -16.88 -2.89
CA ASP A 47 25.70 -17.27 -1.62
C ASP A 47 25.03 -16.09 -0.90
N LEU A 48 25.33 -14.84 -1.29
CA LEU A 48 24.62 -13.66 -0.81
C LEU A 48 23.30 -13.46 -1.55
N LEU A 49 23.22 -13.87 -2.83
CA LEU A 49 22.03 -13.77 -3.65
C LEU A 49 21.09 -14.97 -3.50
N TRP A 50 21.66 -16.17 -3.33
CA TRP A 50 20.98 -17.45 -3.38
C TRP A 50 21.07 -18.23 -2.06
N GLY A 51 20.27 -19.30 -1.94
CA GLY A 51 20.35 -20.23 -0.80
C GLY A 51 19.48 -19.84 0.40
N ALA A 52 19.84 -20.34 1.58
CA ALA A 52 18.99 -20.31 2.78
C ALA A 52 18.71 -18.88 3.29
N GLU A 53 19.59 -17.93 2.98
CA GLU A 53 19.49 -16.54 3.40
C GLU A 53 18.91 -15.62 2.31
N ALA A 54 18.46 -16.15 1.17
CA ALA A 54 17.95 -15.41 0.02
C ALA A 54 16.52 -14.88 0.23
N TYR A 55 16.30 -14.13 1.32
CA TYR A 55 15.07 -13.38 1.55
C TYR A 55 15.28 -11.90 1.20
N TYR A 56 14.32 -11.34 0.49
CA TYR A 56 14.34 -9.93 0.09
C TYR A 56 13.07 -9.25 0.60
N LEU A 57 13.27 -8.15 1.32
CA LEU A 57 12.18 -7.23 1.65
C LEU A 57 12.20 -6.10 0.63
N VAL A 58 11.01 -5.62 0.28
CA VAL A 58 10.81 -4.46 -0.57
C VAL A 58 10.02 -3.39 0.16
N GLU A 59 10.41 -2.15 -0.07
CA GLU A 59 9.69 -0.97 0.39
C GLU A 59 10.17 0.25 -0.37
N GLN A 60 9.28 1.23 -0.49
CA GLN A 60 9.58 2.59 -0.95
C GLN A 60 9.40 3.63 0.17
N GLY A 61 8.71 3.24 1.23
CA GLY A 61 8.55 4.04 2.43
C GLY A 61 7.46 3.48 3.33
N GLU A 62 7.08 4.30 4.31
CA GLU A 62 6.05 4.00 5.29
C GLU A 62 4.91 5.01 5.18
N HIS A 63 3.71 4.62 5.58
CA HIS A 63 2.55 5.49 5.68
C HIS A 63 1.80 5.24 6.99
N CYS A 64 1.07 6.26 7.46
CA CYS A 64 0.09 6.12 8.52
C CYS A 64 -1.29 5.84 7.90
N TRP A 65 -1.96 4.77 8.34
CA TRP A 65 -3.26 4.38 7.78
C TRP A 65 -4.35 5.45 7.95
N GLY A 66 -4.35 6.18 9.07
CA GLY A 66 -5.27 7.29 9.30
C GLY A 66 -5.04 8.43 8.32
N ASP A 67 -3.79 8.73 8.00
CA ASP A 67 -3.43 9.78 7.05
C ASP A 67 -3.85 9.39 5.63
N VAL A 68 -3.60 8.13 5.22
CA VAL A 68 -4.08 7.60 3.93
C VAL A 68 -5.60 7.71 3.82
N ALA A 69 -6.34 7.33 4.88
CA ALA A 69 -7.79 7.43 4.90
C ALA A 69 -8.27 8.89 4.72
N HIS A 70 -7.59 9.83 5.37
CA HIS A 70 -7.87 11.25 5.23
C HIS A 70 -7.55 11.78 3.82
N SER A 71 -6.38 11.44 3.27
CA SER A 71 -5.96 11.81 1.92
C SER A 71 -6.92 11.32 0.85
N ILE A 72 -7.45 10.10 0.98
CA ILE A 72 -8.49 9.59 0.08
C ILE A 72 -9.75 10.47 0.11
N GLY A 73 -10.18 10.90 1.31
CA GLY A 73 -11.31 11.82 1.47
C GLY A 73 -11.08 13.17 0.77
N LEU A 74 -9.87 13.74 0.94
CA LEU A 74 -9.47 14.97 0.26
C LEU A 74 -9.47 14.82 -1.27
N VAL A 75 -8.90 13.74 -1.78
CA VAL A 75 -8.87 13.42 -3.22
C VAL A 75 -10.30 13.29 -3.78
N ALA A 76 -11.19 12.58 -3.08
CA ALA A 76 -12.58 12.41 -3.52
C ALA A 76 -13.36 13.73 -3.56
N VAL A 77 -13.11 14.65 -2.61
CA VAL A 77 -13.69 16.00 -2.63
C VAL A 77 -13.11 16.83 -3.76
N GLY A 78 -11.78 16.82 -3.93
CA GLY A 78 -11.10 17.54 -5.01
C GLY A 78 -11.58 17.11 -6.41
N LYS A 79 -11.99 15.85 -6.56
CA LYS A 79 -12.59 15.30 -7.78
C LYS A 79 -14.10 15.53 -7.92
N GLY A 80 -14.74 16.13 -6.92
CA GLY A 80 -16.18 16.39 -6.90
C GLY A 80 -17.04 15.14 -6.69
N TYR A 81 -16.45 14.03 -6.24
CA TYR A 81 -17.19 12.79 -5.97
C TYR A 81 -17.91 12.83 -4.62
N LEU A 82 -17.39 13.64 -3.70
CA LEU A 82 -17.99 13.93 -2.40
C LEU A 82 -18.08 15.44 -2.19
N SER A 83 -19.10 15.89 -1.46
CA SER A 83 -19.34 17.32 -1.19
C SER A 83 -18.43 17.90 -0.10
N SER A 84 -17.90 17.05 0.78
CA SER A 84 -17.06 17.43 1.92
C SER A 84 -16.22 16.22 2.35
N VAL A 85 -15.12 16.49 3.06
CA VAL A 85 -14.24 15.42 3.57
C VAL A 85 -15.05 14.57 4.56
N PRO A 86 -15.12 13.24 4.38
CA PRO A 86 -15.93 12.40 5.26
C PRO A 86 -15.42 12.35 6.69
N GLU A 87 -16.36 12.48 7.64
CA GLU A 87 -16.07 12.37 9.07
C GLU A 87 -15.55 10.96 9.42
N PRO A 88 -14.55 10.87 10.32
CA PRO A 88 -14.04 9.59 10.78
C PRO A 88 -15.10 8.77 11.53
N ILE A 89 -14.97 7.45 11.43
CA ILE A 89 -15.67 6.47 12.27
C ILE A 89 -14.66 5.50 12.84
N LEU A 90 -14.87 5.13 14.10
CA LEU A 90 -14.19 3.98 14.65
C LEU A 90 -14.79 2.71 14.05
N VAL A 91 -13.95 1.87 13.47
CA VAL A 91 -14.31 0.55 12.98
C VAL A 91 -13.56 -0.47 13.83
N ASP A 92 -14.28 -1.35 14.52
CA ASP A 92 -13.63 -2.44 15.23
C ASP A 92 -13.14 -3.52 14.22
N LYS A 93 -12.23 -4.40 14.66
CA LYS A 93 -11.64 -5.41 13.75
C LYS A 93 -12.67 -6.37 13.16
N LYS A 94 -13.72 -6.69 13.92
CA LYS A 94 -14.77 -7.61 13.47
C LYS A 94 -15.60 -6.95 12.39
N THR A 95 -16.05 -5.72 12.63
CA THR A 95 -16.78 -4.91 11.64
C THR A 95 -15.91 -4.63 10.41
N ALA A 96 -14.62 -4.33 10.57
CA ALA A 96 -13.69 -4.15 9.47
C ALA A 96 -13.63 -5.41 8.58
N PHE A 97 -13.50 -6.59 9.20
CA PHE A 97 -13.49 -7.85 8.49
C PHE A 97 -14.81 -8.14 7.76
N GLU A 98 -15.95 -7.84 8.38
CA GLU A 98 -17.27 -8.01 7.76
C GLU A 98 -17.50 -7.05 6.57
N LEU A 99 -16.92 -5.84 6.61
CA LEU A 99 -17.08 -4.82 5.58
C LEU A 99 -16.22 -5.05 4.33
N ALA A 100 -14.95 -5.42 4.51
CA ALA A 100 -14.01 -5.56 3.39
C ALA A 100 -12.93 -6.62 3.62
N GLY A 101 -13.20 -7.63 4.45
CA GLY A 101 -12.34 -8.78 4.65
C GLY A 101 -11.02 -8.45 5.35
N PHE A 102 -10.01 -9.28 5.10
CA PHE A 102 -8.68 -9.13 5.72
C PHE A 102 -8.02 -7.79 5.37
N GLU A 103 -8.29 -7.25 4.18
CA GLU A 103 -7.76 -5.95 3.76
C GLU A 103 -8.14 -4.83 4.72
N ALA A 104 -9.39 -4.79 5.18
CA ALA A 104 -9.81 -3.80 6.17
C ALA A 104 -9.22 -4.06 7.55
N THR A 105 -9.01 -5.32 7.92
CA THR A 105 -8.37 -5.65 9.19
C THR A 105 -6.89 -5.21 9.21
N SER A 106 -6.23 -5.18 8.06
CA SER A 106 -4.82 -4.80 7.95
C SER A 106 -4.58 -3.30 8.21
N TRP A 107 -5.59 -2.44 8.05
CA TRP A 107 -5.49 -0.99 8.35
C TRP A 107 -5.22 -0.69 9.83
N GLY A 108 -5.50 -1.66 10.71
CA GLY A 108 -5.19 -1.58 12.14
C GLY A 108 -3.86 -2.23 12.53
N SER A 109 -3.09 -2.75 11.59
CA SER A 109 -1.86 -3.50 11.84
C SER A 109 -0.62 -2.66 11.53
N ASN A 110 0.44 -2.86 12.31
CA ASN A 110 1.75 -2.27 12.04
C ASN A 110 2.59 -3.23 11.21
N MET A 111 3.10 -2.77 10.07
CA MET A 111 4.05 -3.49 9.24
C MET A 111 5.12 -2.52 8.78
N ARG A 112 6.36 -2.79 9.16
CA ARG A 112 7.52 -1.95 8.85
C ARG A 112 8.65 -2.85 8.42
N CYS A 113 9.27 -2.55 7.29
CA CYS A 113 10.40 -3.30 6.76
C CYS A 113 11.43 -2.33 6.17
N ARG A 114 12.63 -2.83 5.89
CA ARG A 114 13.67 -2.09 5.18
C ARG A 114 14.21 -3.00 4.09
N ALA A 115 14.32 -2.49 2.87
CA ALA A 115 14.83 -3.24 1.73
C ALA A 115 16.36 -3.35 1.74
N THR A 116 16.97 -3.64 2.91
CA THR A 116 18.42 -3.55 3.12
C THR A 116 19.19 -4.44 2.14
N LYS A 117 18.82 -5.73 2.03
CA LYS A 117 19.49 -6.67 1.12
C LYS A 117 19.31 -6.28 -0.35
N ALA A 118 18.08 -5.94 -0.76
CA ALA A 118 17.81 -5.51 -2.13
C ALA A 118 18.64 -4.26 -2.51
N ARG A 119 18.73 -3.27 -1.62
CA ARG A 119 19.52 -2.05 -1.86
C ARG A 119 21.03 -2.29 -1.82
N SER A 120 21.53 -3.17 -0.95
CA SER A 120 22.97 -3.35 -0.76
C SER A 120 23.60 -4.37 -1.71
N ILE A 121 22.87 -5.44 -2.05
CA ILE A 121 23.38 -6.56 -2.86
C ILE A 121 23.06 -6.32 -4.33
N LEU A 122 21.80 -5.98 -4.64
CA LEU A 122 21.33 -5.79 -6.02
C LEU A 122 21.40 -4.33 -6.48
N HIS A 123 21.84 -3.42 -5.61
CA HIS A 123 21.78 -1.96 -5.86
C HIS A 123 20.39 -1.46 -6.27
N TRP A 124 19.34 -2.21 -5.93
CA TRP A 124 17.97 -1.91 -6.31
C TRP A 124 17.48 -0.63 -5.63
N GLN A 125 16.71 0.17 -6.37
CA GLN A 125 16.01 1.35 -5.86
C GLN A 125 14.59 1.36 -6.44
N PRO A 126 13.56 1.73 -5.65
CA PRO A 126 12.20 1.80 -6.17
C PRO A 126 12.05 2.98 -7.14
N GLY A 127 11.64 2.70 -8.38
CA GLY A 127 11.39 3.71 -9.41
C GLY A 127 9.93 4.12 -9.64
N GLY A 128 8.96 3.46 -9.00
CA GLY A 128 7.53 3.70 -9.19
C GLY A 128 7.03 4.95 -8.47
N GLY A 129 5.80 5.38 -8.78
CA GLY A 129 5.14 6.50 -8.10
C GLY A 129 4.95 6.24 -6.61
N SER A 130 4.95 7.32 -5.83
CA SER A 130 4.62 7.27 -4.41
C SER A 130 3.16 6.88 -4.18
N LEU A 131 2.84 6.39 -2.98
CA LEU A 131 1.47 6.08 -2.62
C LEU A 131 0.51 7.26 -2.85
N ASP A 132 0.93 8.48 -2.50
CA ASP A 132 0.12 9.68 -2.64
C ASP A 132 -0.16 10.05 -4.11
N GLU A 133 0.80 9.80 -5.01
CA GLU A 133 0.63 9.99 -6.45
C GLU A 133 -0.36 8.97 -7.05
N GLU A 134 -0.48 7.78 -6.46
CA GLU A 134 -1.41 6.73 -6.89
C GLU A 134 -2.86 6.96 -6.40
N LEU A 135 -3.05 7.66 -5.26
CA LEU A 135 -4.37 7.82 -4.65
C LEU A 135 -5.45 8.39 -5.63
N PRO A 136 -5.18 9.41 -6.46
CA PRO A 136 -6.15 9.91 -7.44
C PRO A 136 -6.66 8.83 -8.39
N GLY A 137 -5.77 7.99 -8.92
CA GLY A 137 -6.12 6.90 -9.83
C GLY A 137 -6.95 5.81 -9.14
N ILE A 138 -6.58 5.44 -7.92
CA ILE A 138 -7.32 4.48 -7.09
C ILE A 138 -8.75 4.99 -6.82
N VAL A 139 -8.89 6.26 -6.43
CA VAL A 139 -10.20 6.87 -6.16
C VAL A 139 -11.07 6.91 -7.41
N ASP A 140 -10.52 7.26 -8.57
CA ASP A 140 -11.24 7.24 -9.85
C ASP A 140 -11.74 5.83 -10.19
N ALA A 141 -10.86 4.83 -10.09
CA ALA A 141 -11.19 3.45 -10.40
C ALA A 141 -12.35 2.93 -9.53
N GLU A 142 -12.29 3.18 -8.21
CA GLU A 142 -13.35 2.77 -7.29
C GLU A 142 -14.66 3.52 -7.52
N PHE A 143 -14.60 4.82 -7.80
CA PHE A 143 -15.79 5.61 -8.11
C PHE A 143 -16.50 5.12 -9.37
N VAL A 144 -15.75 4.75 -10.41
CA VAL A 144 -16.30 4.14 -11.62
C VAL A 144 -16.89 2.76 -11.33
N ALA A 145 -16.20 1.94 -10.51
CA ALA A 145 -16.66 0.60 -10.16
C ALA A 145 -17.98 0.61 -9.38
N LEU A 146 -18.20 1.58 -8.49
CA LEU A 146 -19.42 1.73 -7.69
C LEU A 146 -20.66 2.17 -8.48
N LYS A 147 -20.50 2.66 -9.72
CA LYS A 147 -21.62 3.06 -10.59
C LYS A 147 -22.19 1.92 -11.44
N LYS A 148 -21.55 0.76 -11.43
CA LYS A 148 -21.97 -0.44 -12.16
C LYS A 148 -22.87 -1.30 -11.28
#